data_AF-A0A1Q3VYK2-F1
#
_entry.id   AF-A0A1Q3VYK2-F1
#
_cell.length_a   1.000
_cell.length_b   1.000
_cell.length_c   1.000
_cell.angle_alpha   90.00
_cell.angle_beta   90.00
_cell.angle_gamma   90.00
#
_symmetry.space_group_name_H-M   'P 1'
#
loop_
_entity.id
_entity.type
_entity.pdbx_description
1 polymer ?
#
loop_
_entity_poly.entity_id
_entity_poly.type
_entity_poly.pdbx_seq_one_letter_code
_entity_poly.pdbx_strand_id
1 'polypeptide(L)' 'MQRSILLGAALFAVLATPAAAETVSRESEITSIRLGQHILVDDGSCPTGQIKEITGTKLTPQGVASVRKCIERRGARR' A
#
# COMPACT_ATOMS: atom_id res chain seq x y z
N MET A 1 17.85 25.08 -42.50
CA MET A 1 16.83 25.39 -41.47
C MET A 1 15.95 24.17 -41.27
N GLN A 2 15.77 23.76 -39.99
CA GLN A 2 14.56 23.06 -39.52
C GLN A 2 14.37 21.55 -39.77
N ARG A 3 15.43 20.71 -39.72
CA ARG A 3 15.26 19.24 -39.72
C ARG A 3 15.99 18.47 -38.62
N SER A 4 16.65 19.16 -37.69
CA SER A 4 17.55 18.51 -36.71
C SER A 4 17.03 18.49 -35.27
N ILE A 5 15.81 18.96 -35.00
CA ILE A 5 15.29 19.17 -33.63
C ILE A 5 14.16 18.18 -33.26
N LEU A 6 14.05 17.03 -33.94
CA LEU A 6 12.99 16.05 -33.65
C LEU A 6 13.50 14.63 -33.35
N LEU A 7 14.76 14.49 -32.91
CA LEU A 7 15.34 13.19 -32.56
C LEU A 7 15.82 13.08 -31.10
N GLY A 8 15.67 14.13 -30.29
CA GLY A 8 16.16 14.16 -28.90
C GLY A 8 15.09 14.06 -27.81
N ALA A 9 13.80 13.97 -28.16
CA ALA A 9 12.69 14.12 -27.20
C ALA A 9 12.04 12.80 -26.77
N ALA A 10 12.69 11.66 -26.99
CA ALA A 10 12.07 10.35 -26.77
C ALA A 10 12.91 9.45 -25.88
N LEU A 11 13.27 9.87 -24.65
CA LEU A 11 13.84 8.91 -23.69
C LEU A 11 13.71 9.28 -22.21
N PHE A 12 12.54 9.74 -21.76
CA PHE A 12 12.26 9.82 -20.33
C PHE A 12 10.83 9.34 -20.00
N ALA A 13 10.53 8.09 -20.33
CA ALA A 13 9.44 7.38 -19.68
C ALA A 13 9.98 6.76 -18.39
N VAL A 14 10.06 7.55 -17.32
CA VAL A 14 10.35 7.05 -15.98
C VAL A 14 9.22 6.09 -15.60
N LEU A 15 9.57 4.81 -15.41
CA LEU A 15 8.68 3.78 -14.92
C LEU A 15 8.28 4.12 -13.48
N ALA A 16 7.21 4.90 -13.30
CA ALA A 16 6.59 5.09 -12.01
C ALA A 16 5.91 3.77 -11.62
N THR A 17 6.57 2.96 -10.78
CA THR A 17 5.94 1.77 -10.20
C THR A 17 4.79 2.23 -9.30
N PRO A 18 3.53 1.86 -9.60
CA PRO A 18 2.43 2.17 -8.70
C PRO A 18 2.69 1.46 -7.37
N ALA A 19 2.68 2.22 -6.27
CA ALA A 19 2.67 1.65 -4.93
C ALA A 19 1.33 0.93 -4.72
N ALA A 20 1.27 -0.34 -5.11
CA ALA A 20 0.09 -1.17 -4.89
C ALA A 20 -0.12 -1.36 -3.38
N ALA A 21 -1.37 -1.26 -2.95
CA ALA A 21 -1.75 -1.60 -1.58
C ALA A 21 -1.42 -3.07 -1.32
N GLU A 22 -0.45 -3.30 -0.44
CA GLU A 22 0.02 -4.64 -0.12
C GLU A 22 -1.02 -5.35 0.74
N THR A 23 -1.61 -6.42 0.21
CA THR A 23 -2.53 -7.30 0.93
C THR A 23 -1.77 -8.55 1.30
N VAL A 24 -1.58 -8.79 2.59
CA VAL A 24 -0.81 -9.95 3.10
C VAL A 24 -1.74 -10.91 3.82
N SER A 25 -1.47 -12.21 3.72
CA SER A 25 -2.28 -13.24 4.37
C SER A 25 -2.05 -13.31 5.87
N ARG A 26 -0.88 -12.87 6.36
CA ARG A 26 -0.54 -12.88 7.78
C ARG A 26 0.19 -11.61 8.19
N GLU A 27 -0.11 -11.13 9.39
CA GLU A 27 0.54 -9.95 9.95
C GLU A 27 2.06 -10.11 10.09
N SER A 28 2.57 -11.31 10.37
CA SER A 28 4.02 -11.56 10.50
C SER A 28 4.79 -11.43 9.18
N GLU A 29 4.10 -11.32 8.04
CA GLU A 29 4.71 -11.07 6.73
C GLU A 29 4.89 -9.56 6.47
N ILE A 30 4.32 -8.70 7.32
CA ILE A 30 4.52 -7.24 7.25
C ILE A 30 5.94 -6.93 7.72
N THR A 31 6.88 -6.90 6.78
CA THR A 31 8.30 -6.63 7.04
C THR A 31 8.50 -5.20 7.56
N SER A 32 7.75 -4.23 7.01
CA SER A 32 7.75 -2.85 7.48
C SER A 32 6.48 -2.12 7.05
N ILE A 33 5.86 -1.34 7.93
CA ILE A 33 4.72 -0.49 7.61
C ILE A 33 5.15 0.98 7.53
N ARG A 34 4.72 1.68 6.48
CA ARG A 34 5.01 3.11 6.32
C ARG A 34 3.96 3.97 7.03
N LEU A 35 4.35 5.20 7.38
CA LEU A 35 3.41 6.16 7.95
C LEU A 35 2.30 6.46 6.93
N GLY A 36 1.04 6.37 7.36
CA GLY A 36 -0.14 6.54 6.52
C GLY A 36 -0.46 5.33 5.64
N GLN A 37 0.33 4.25 5.66
CA GLN A 37 0.02 3.04 4.91
C GLN A 37 -1.09 2.25 5.61
N HIS A 38 -1.98 1.69 4.81
CA HIS A 38 -3.05 0.78 5.22
C HIS A 38 -2.79 -0.60 4.59
N ILE A 39 -2.75 -1.63 5.43
CA ILE A 39 -2.55 -3.02 5.02
C ILE A 39 -3.76 -3.82 5.48
N LEU A 40 -4.36 -4.57 4.56
CA LEU A 40 -5.48 -5.46 4.86
C LEU A 40 -4.96 -6.90 5.05
N VAL A 41 -5.36 -7.54 6.15
CA VAL A 41 -4.92 -8.87 6.55
C VAL A 41 -6.14 -9.75 6.82
N ASP A 42 -6.21 -10.90 6.16
CA ASP A 42 -7.28 -11.90 6.32
C ASP A 42 -6.74 -13.12 7.07
N ASP A 43 -6.53 -12.97 8.38
CA ASP A 43 -5.96 -14.01 9.25
C ASP A 43 -7.01 -14.71 10.13
N GLY A 44 -8.30 -14.46 9.89
CA GLY A 44 -9.40 -15.04 10.65
C GLY A 44 -9.57 -14.52 12.09
N SER A 45 -8.81 -13.51 12.51
CA SER A 45 -8.94 -12.93 13.86
C SER A 45 -10.13 -11.95 14.01
N CYS A 46 -10.68 -11.48 12.88
CA CYS A 46 -11.86 -10.62 12.84
C CYS A 46 -13.14 -11.44 12.60
N PRO A 47 -14.32 -10.95 13.05
CA PRO A 47 -15.60 -11.60 12.78
C PRO A 47 -15.90 -11.80 11.29
N THR A 48 -16.78 -12.75 10.99
CA THR A 48 -17.24 -13.01 9.62
C THR A 48 -17.76 -11.73 8.96
N GLY A 49 -17.28 -11.44 7.75
CA GLY A 49 -17.63 -10.21 7.02
C GLY A 49 -16.66 -9.04 7.23
N GLN A 50 -15.75 -9.16 8.21
CA GLN A 50 -14.73 -8.15 8.47
C GLN A 50 -13.34 -8.60 7.97
N ILE A 51 -12.42 -7.65 7.90
CA ILE A 51 -11.01 -7.86 7.59
C ILE A 51 -10.17 -6.99 8.53
N LYS A 52 -8.98 -7.48 8.93
CA LYS A 52 -8.09 -6.70 9.79
C LYS A 52 -7.41 -5.62 8.94
N GLU A 53 -7.55 -4.37 9.34
CA GLU A 53 -6.79 -3.24 8.80
C GLU A 53 -5.68 -2.86 9.79
N ILE A 54 -4.45 -2.79 9.28
CA ILE A 54 -3.26 -2.35 10.00
C ILE A 54 -2.81 -1.02 9.38
N THR A 55 -2.84 0.04 10.19
CA THR A 55 -2.49 1.40 9.73
C THR A 55 -1.26 1.91 10.45
N GLY A 56 -0.27 2.41 9.70
CA GLY A 56 0.87 3.13 10.28
C GLY A 56 0.45 4.53 10.69
N THR A 57 0.38 4.84 11.97
CA THR A 57 -0.24 6.09 12.47
C THR A 57 0.74 7.12 12.98
N LYS A 58 1.90 6.70 13.50
CA LYS A 58 2.85 7.62 14.12
C LYS A 58 4.29 7.19 13.92
N LEU A 59 5.17 8.14 13.61
CA LEU A 59 6.62 7.94 13.62
C LEU A 59 7.13 8.03 15.07
N THR A 60 7.89 7.03 15.49
CA THR A 60 8.57 6.94 16.79
C THR A 60 10.07 6.74 16.56
N PRO A 61 10.92 6.94 17.59
CA PRO A 61 12.36 6.68 17.46
C PRO A 61 12.70 5.23 17.08
N GLN A 62 11.80 4.29 17.34
CA GLN A 62 11.95 2.87 17.02
C GLN A 62 11.36 2.48 15.66
N GLY A 63 10.71 3.40 14.94
CA GLY A 63 10.09 3.15 13.64
C GLY A 63 8.66 3.69 13.53
N VAL A 64 7.81 3.04 12.74
CA VAL A 64 6.40 3.45 12.59
C VAL A 64 5.52 2.62 13.52
N ALA A 65 4.82 3.27 14.43
CA ALA A 65 3.79 2.66 15.25
C ALA A 65 2.54 2.36 14.40
N SER A 66 1.94 1.20 14.61
CA SER A 66 0.75 0.74 13.89
C SER A 66 -0.45 0.51 14.82
N VAL A 67 -1.65 0.78 14.29
CA VAL A 67 -2.93 0.48 14.94
C VAL A 67 -3.61 -0.63 14.14
N ARG A 68 -4.27 -1.55 14.85
CA ARG A 68 -5.01 -2.68 14.28
C ARG A 68 -6.48 -2.51 14.59
N LYS A 69 -7.34 -2.68 13.60
CA LYS A 69 -8.80 -2.69 13.79
C LYS A 69 -9.46 -3.63 12.80
N CYS A 70 -10.57 -4.24 13.19
CA CYS A 70 -11.43 -4.94 12.24
C CYS A 70 -12.32 -3.92 11.54
N ILE A 71 -12.34 -3.96 10.21
CA ILE A 71 -13.21 -3.13 9.38
C ILE A 71 -14.08 -4.03 8.50
N GLU A 72 -15.23 -3.52 8.09
CA GLU A 72 -16.06 -4.18 7.08
C GLU A 72 -15.25 -4.43 5.81
N ARG A 73 -15.35 -5.65 5.27
CA ARG A 73 -14.63 -6.06 4.06
C ARG A 73 -15.19 -5.28 2.86
N ARG A 74 -14.59 -4.13 2.52
CA ARG A 74 -14.94 -3.35 1.33
C ARG A 74 -14.52 -4.12 0.08
N GLY A 75 -15.46 -4.90 -0.47
CA GLY A 75 -15.23 -5.79 -1.61
C GLY A 75 -16.50 -6.45 -2.16
N ALA A 76 -17.60 -6.48 -1.40
CA ALA A 76 -18.92 -6.75 -1.98
C ALA A 76 -19.44 -5.46 -2.64
N ARG A 77 -18.83 -5.07 -3.76
CA ARG A 77 -19.44 -4.09 -4.66
C ARG A 77 -20.73 -4.73 -5.18
N ARG A 78 -21.89 -4.14 -4.90
CA ARG A 78 -23.14 -4.43 -5.62
C ARG A 78 -23.00 -4.02 -7.08
#